data_AF-A0A0B0MLR8-F1
#
_entry.id   AF-A0A0B0MLR8-F1
#
_cell.length_a   1.000
_cell.length_b   1.000
_cell.length_c   1.000
_cell.angle_alpha   90.00
_cell.angle_beta   90.00
_cell.angle_gamma   90.00
#
_symmetry.space_group_name_H-M   'P 1'
#
loop_
_entity.id
_entity.type
_entity.pdbx_description
1 polymer ?
#
loop_
_entity_poly.entity_id
_entity_poly.type
_entity_poly.pdbx_seq_one_letter_code
_entity_poly.pdbx_strand_id
1 'polypeptide(L)'
;MVMEPQNGDIAVSLSASVASAMACLLPLASVSQQPYLSELLSFTLDRLHKEPELLRVDTERIQRQMLEVAVGNYRAFISAADALVAIKEEVSSINKHLESMITVIPNLKSGCTECVRNGNYDEALDLEAFVCRLSTLHPKLPVIQALAAEVRQTTPSLLSQLLQKLRSNIQECLASMKCDCG
;
A
#
# COMPACT_ATOMS: atom_id res chain seq x y z
N MET A 1 -88.81 35.52 -39.94
CA MET A 1 -88.81 34.27 -39.16
C MET A 1 -87.56 33.50 -39.58
N VAL A 2 -86.51 33.49 -38.75
CA VAL A 2 -86.05 32.31 -37.95
C VAL A 2 -85.24 31.35 -38.86
N MET A 3 -84.01 30.89 -38.61
CA MET A 3 -83.00 30.99 -37.55
C MET A 3 -81.68 30.44 -38.17
N GLU A 4 -80.52 30.95 -37.77
CA GLU A 4 -79.23 30.28 -37.98
C GLU A 4 -79.00 29.18 -36.92
N PRO A 5 -78.30 28.07 -37.23
CA PRO A 5 -77.65 27.26 -36.22
C PRO A 5 -76.11 27.34 -36.33
N GLN A 6 -75.51 27.48 -35.15
CA GLN A 6 -74.09 27.70 -34.90
C GLN A 6 -73.26 26.45 -35.18
N ASN A 7 -72.15 26.69 -35.85
CA ASN A 7 -70.97 25.85 -35.94
C ASN A 7 -70.20 25.90 -34.59
N GLY A 8 -69.96 24.77 -33.91
CA GLY A 8 -69.16 24.76 -32.67
C GLY A 8 -68.91 23.38 -32.03
N ASP A 9 -67.64 22.97 -32.00
CA ASP A 9 -66.92 22.46 -30.82
C ASP A 9 -67.34 21.16 -30.11
N ILE A 10 -67.28 19.99 -30.77
CA ILE A 10 -67.50 18.69 -30.07
C ILE A 10 -66.27 17.74 -30.09
N ALA A 11 -65.28 17.90 -30.97
CA ALA A 11 -64.12 16.99 -31.03
C ALA A 11 -62.88 17.44 -30.23
N VAL A 12 -62.85 18.69 -29.74
CA VAL A 12 -61.67 19.28 -29.05
C VAL A 12 -61.84 19.25 -27.51
N SER A 13 -63.04 18.96 -27.01
CA SER A 13 -63.34 19.01 -25.57
C SER A 13 -62.92 17.77 -24.78
N LEU A 14 -62.77 16.60 -25.43
CA LEU A 14 -62.38 15.37 -24.73
C LEU A 14 -60.89 15.33 -24.36
N SER A 15 -59.98 15.83 -25.21
CA SER A 15 -58.54 15.87 -24.94
C SER A 15 -58.16 16.94 -23.91
N ALA A 16 -58.86 18.07 -23.91
CA ALA A 16 -58.67 19.14 -22.92
C ALA A 16 -59.15 18.74 -21.51
N SER A 17 -60.23 17.93 -21.43
CA SER A 17 -60.81 17.50 -20.16
C SER A 17 -59.91 16.50 -19.41
N VAL A 18 -59.32 15.51 -20.09
CA VAL A 18 -58.34 14.60 -19.46
C VAL A 18 -57.03 15.31 -19.12
N ALA A 19 -56.53 16.23 -19.97
CA ALA A 19 -55.33 17.01 -19.64
C ALA A 19 -55.51 17.90 -18.40
N SER A 20 -56.70 18.51 -18.24
CA SER A 20 -57.04 19.35 -17.09
C SER A 20 -57.23 18.54 -15.80
N ALA A 21 -57.81 17.33 -15.89
CA ALA A 21 -57.93 16.42 -14.76
C ALA A 21 -56.58 15.88 -14.28
N MET A 22 -55.64 15.62 -15.21
CA MET A 22 -54.30 15.11 -14.89
C MET A 22 -53.36 16.20 -14.35
N ALA A 23 -53.55 17.45 -14.76
CA ALA A 23 -52.88 18.62 -14.18
C ALA A 23 -53.19 18.80 -12.68
N CYS A 24 -54.38 18.40 -12.23
CA CYS A 24 -54.78 18.46 -10.83
C CYS A 24 -54.19 17.36 -9.95
N LEU A 25 -53.66 16.27 -10.53
CA LEU A 25 -53.08 15.13 -9.80
C LEU A 25 -51.56 15.19 -9.68
N LEU A 26 -50.90 16.00 -10.52
CA LEU A 26 -49.45 16.26 -10.46
C LEU A 26 -48.98 16.73 -9.06
N PRO A 27 -49.70 17.59 -8.31
CA PRO A 27 -49.21 18.08 -7.01
C PRO A 27 -49.05 17.03 -5.89
N LEU A 28 -49.52 15.78 -6.05
CA LEU A 28 -49.36 14.72 -5.04
C LEU A 28 -48.09 13.86 -5.20
N ALA A 29 -47.32 14.05 -6.27
CA ALA A 29 -46.06 13.34 -6.49
C ALA A 29 -44.85 14.15 -6.01
N SER A 30 -43.88 13.50 -5.35
CA SER A 30 -42.57 14.05 -5.00
C SER A 30 -42.00 14.90 -6.15
N VAL A 31 -41.49 16.10 -5.84
CA VAL A 31 -40.99 17.08 -6.83
C VAL A 31 -39.94 16.50 -7.78
N SER A 32 -39.22 15.44 -7.37
CA SER A 32 -38.22 14.74 -8.19
C SER A 32 -38.79 13.78 -9.24
N GLN A 33 -40.05 13.36 -9.10
CA GLN A 33 -40.71 12.39 -9.99
C GLN A 33 -41.71 13.06 -10.95
N GLN A 34 -41.95 14.36 -10.79
CA GLN A 34 -42.76 15.20 -11.67
C GLN A 34 -42.39 15.08 -13.17
N PRO A 35 -41.09 15.17 -13.58
CA PRO A 35 -40.74 15.06 -15.01
C PRO A 35 -41.03 13.66 -15.56
N TYR A 36 -40.76 12.63 -14.77
CA TYR A 36 -41.05 11.23 -15.11
C TYR A 36 -42.56 10.99 -15.30
N LEU A 37 -43.40 11.56 -14.43
CA LEU A 37 -44.85 11.45 -14.58
C LEU A 37 -45.39 12.30 -15.74
N SER A 38 -44.86 13.51 -15.98
CA SER A 38 -45.25 14.29 -17.17
C SER A 38 -44.90 13.60 -18.48
N GLU A 39 -43.79 12.86 -18.50
CA GLU A 39 -43.35 12.08 -19.67
C GLU A 39 -44.22 10.83 -19.84
N LEU A 40 -44.47 10.08 -18.76
CA LEU A 40 -45.34 8.89 -18.77
C LEU A 40 -46.78 9.19 -19.21
N LEU A 41 -47.31 10.33 -18.78
CA LEU A 41 -48.67 10.77 -19.10
C LEU A 41 -48.78 11.44 -20.49
N SER A 42 -47.65 11.75 -21.13
CA SER A 42 -47.60 12.26 -22.51
C SER A 42 -47.65 11.15 -23.56
N PHE A 43 -47.48 9.89 -23.17
CA PHE A 43 -47.51 8.74 -24.08
C PHE A 43 -48.94 8.22 -24.30
N THR A 44 -49.25 7.83 -25.55
CA THR A 44 -50.51 7.16 -25.90
C THR A 44 -50.50 5.69 -25.47
N LEU A 45 -51.67 5.10 -25.17
CA LEU A 45 -51.81 3.70 -24.72
C LEU A 45 -51.14 2.66 -25.63
N ASP A 46 -50.99 2.95 -26.93
CA ASP A 46 -50.26 2.13 -27.91
C ASP A 46 -48.74 2.06 -27.66
N ARG A 47 -48.15 3.15 -27.16
CA ARG A 47 -46.74 3.18 -26.75
C ARG A 47 -46.53 2.45 -25.43
N LEU A 48 -47.45 2.63 -24.48
CA LEU A 48 -47.42 1.95 -23.19
C LEU A 48 -47.56 0.42 -23.32
N HIS A 49 -48.29 -0.08 -24.32
CA HIS A 49 -48.37 -1.53 -24.59
C HIS A 49 -47.08 -2.13 -25.17
N LYS A 50 -46.25 -1.33 -25.85
CA LYS A 50 -44.93 -1.76 -26.36
C LYS A 50 -43.80 -1.56 -25.35
N GLU A 51 -43.99 -0.64 -24.41
CA GLU A 51 -43.08 -0.36 -23.32
C GLU A 51 -42.68 -1.58 -22.47
N PRO A 52 -43.57 -2.53 -22.09
CA PRO A 52 -43.17 -3.72 -21.34
C PRO A 52 -42.23 -4.64 -22.12
N GLU A 53 -42.40 -4.77 -23.43
CA GLU A 53 -41.47 -5.53 -24.27
C GLU A 53 -40.14 -4.80 -24.45
N LEU A 54 -40.17 -3.47 -24.60
CA LEU A 54 -38.95 -2.66 -24.71
C LEU A 54 -38.11 -2.74 -23.43
N LEU A 55 -38.76 -2.62 -22.26
CA LEU A 55 -38.14 -2.76 -20.94
C LEU A 55 -37.57 -4.16 -20.73
N ARG A 56 -38.26 -5.21 -21.18
CA ARG A 56 -37.75 -6.58 -21.11
C ARG A 56 -36.46 -6.73 -21.92
N VAL A 57 -36.45 -6.24 -23.15
CA VAL A 57 -35.28 -6.29 -24.03
C VAL A 57 -34.12 -5.44 -23.49
N ASP A 58 -34.40 -4.24 -22.99
CA ASP A 58 -33.38 -3.36 -22.41
C ASP A 58 -32.81 -3.93 -21.10
N THR A 59 -33.66 -4.52 -20.24
CA THR A 59 -33.22 -5.21 -19.02
C THR A 59 -32.30 -6.38 -19.37
N GLU A 60 -32.69 -7.22 -20.32
CA GLU A 60 -31.84 -8.32 -20.80
C GLU A 60 -30.52 -7.81 -21.40
N ARG A 61 -30.53 -6.69 -22.14
CA ARG A 61 -29.32 -6.09 -22.71
C ARG A 61 -28.38 -5.57 -21.63
N ILE A 62 -28.88 -4.79 -20.67
CA ILE A 62 -28.09 -4.24 -19.56
C ILE A 62 -27.52 -5.38 -18.72
N GLN A 63 -28.31 -6.43 -18.47
CA GLN A 63 -27.85 -7.58 -17.70
C GLN A 63 -26.70 -8.31 -18.40
N ARG A 64 -26.76 -8.48 -19.73
CA ARG A 64 -25.65 -9.04 -20.52
C ARG A 64 -24.42 -8.15 -20.49
N GLN A 65 -24.58 -6.84 -20.65
CA GLN A 65 -23.46 -5.90 -20.59
C GLN A 65 -22.77 -5.92 -19.21
N MET A 66 -23.56 -5.96 -18.14
CA MET A 66 -23.05 -6.05 -16.78
C MET A 66 -22.31 -7.38 -16.56
N LEU A 67 -22.86 -8.49 -17.05
CA LEU A 67 -22.20 -9.80 -16.98
C LEU A 67 -20.89 -9.82 -17.77
N GLU A 68 -20.86 -9.25 -18.98
CA GLU A 68 -19.66 -9.22 -19.81
C GLU A 68 -18.55 -8.37 -19.18
N VAL A 69 -18.89 -7.20 -18.61
CA VAL A 69 -17.94 -6.36 -17.89
C VAL A 69 -17.45 -7.02 -16.60
N ALA A 70 -18.34 -7.65 -15.84
CA ALA A 70 -17.97 -8.40 -14.64
C ALA A 70 -17.06 -9.58 -15.00
N VAL A 71 -17.40 -10.30 -16.07
CA VAL A 71 -16.68 -11.49 -16.52
C VAL A 71 -15.31 -11.15 -17.11
N GLY A 72 -15.23 -10.06 -17.89
CA GLY A 72 -13.96 -9.60 -18.46
C GLY A 72 -12.99 -9.08 -17.40
N ASN A 73 -13.50 -8.41 -16.35
CA ASN A 73 -12.65 -7.70 -15.40
C ASN A 73 -12.34 -8.45 -14.09
N TYR A 74 -13.05 -9.53 -13.74
CA TYR A 74 -12.74 -10.26 -12.49
C TYR A 74 -11.33 -10.85 -12.51
N ARG A 75 -10.79 -11.24 -13.67
CA ARG A 75 -9.44 -11.81 -13.76
C ARG A 75 -8.36 -10.78 -13.40
N ALA A 76 -8.56 -9.52 -13.80
CA ALA A 76 -7.68 -8.43 -13.43
C ALA A 76 -7.72 -8.17 -11.91
N PHE A 77 -8.91 -8.27 -11.29
CA PHE A 77 -9.05 -8.14 -9.85
C PHE A 77 -8.35 -9.27 -9.08
N ILE A 78 -8.51 -10.53 -9.53
CA ILE A 78 -7.81 -11.68 -8.92
C ILE A 78 -6.29 -11.52 -9.08
N SER A 79 -5.80 -11.19 -10.28
CA SER A 79 -4.37 -10.96 -10.50
C SER A 79 -3.82 -9.79 -9.68
N ALA A 80 -4.60 -8.73 -9.47
CA ALA A 80 -4.22 -7.64 -8.59
C ALA A 80 -4.19 -8.08 -7.11
N ALA A 81 -5.14 -8.89 -6.67
CA ALA A 81 -5.16 -9.45 -5.33
C ALA A 81 -3.95 -10.37 -5.07
N ASP A 82 -3.60 -11.24 -6.02
CA ASP A 82 -2.42 -12.10 -5.93
C ASP A 82 -1.13 -11.27 -5.88
N ALA A 83 -1.01 -10.24 -6.72
CA ALA A 83 0.14 -9.33 -6.71
C ALA A 83 0.26 -8.58 -5.36
N LEU A 84 -0.86 -8.17 -4.76
CA LEU A 84 -0.87 -7.55 -3.43
C LEU A 84 -0.41 -8.51 -2.33
N VAL A 85 -0.80 -9.79 -2.40
CA VAL A 85 -0.33 -10.82 -1.47
C VAL A 85 1.18 -11.02 -1.61
N ALA A 86 1.69 -11.13 -2.84
CA ALA A 86 3.13 -11.24 -3.10
C ALA A 86 3.90 -10.04 -2.54
N ILE A 87 3.44 -8.81 -2.80
CA ILE A 87 4.08 -7.60 -2.26
C ILE A 87 4.08 -7.63 -0.72
N LYS A 88 2.97 -8.07 -0.10
CA LYS A 88 2.89 -8.17 1.36
C LYS A 88 3.90 -9.16 1.93
N GLU A 89 4.11 -10.29 1.26
CA GLU A 89 5.11 -11.29 1.65
C GLU A 89 6.54 -10.73 1.53
N GLU A 90 6.85 -10.05 0.43
CA GLU A 90 8.14 -9.39 0.23
C GLU A 90 8.40 -8.32 1.28
N VAL A 91 7.41 -7.48 1.58
CA VAL A 91 7.51 -6.47 2.65
C VAL A 91 7.71 -7.13 4.01
N SER A 92 7.06 -8.26 4.28
CA SER A 92 7.27 -9.04 5.51
C SER A 92 8.69 -9.62 5.57
N SER A 93 9.21 -10.11 4.45
CA SER A 93 10.59 -10.60 4.34
C SER A 93 11.61 -9.49 4.62
N ILE A 94 11.42 -8.31 4.01
CA ILE A 94 12.24 -7.12 4.28
C ILE A 94 12.15 -6.75 5.76
N ASN A 95 10.95 -6.73 6.36
CA ASN A 95 10.79 -6.43 7.77
C ASN A 95 11.58 -7.41 8.65
N LYS A 96 11.51 -8.72 8.37
CA LYS A 96 12.32 -9.73 9.09
C LYS A 96 13.82 -9.49 8.93
N HIS A 97 14.28 -9.14 7.73
CA HIS A 97 15.69 -8.83 7.49
C HIS A 97 16.14 -7.58 8.25
N LEU A 98 15.31 -6.54 8.29
CA LEU A 98 15.57 -5.33 9.08
C LEU A 98 15.61 -5.64 10.58
N GLU A 99 14.67 -6.41 11.11
CA GLU A 99 14.68 -6.85 12.52
C GLU A 99 15.94 -7.69 12.83
N SER A 100 16.33 -8.59 11.94
CA SER A 100 17.58 -9.34 12.08
C SER A 100 18.80 -8.41 12.06
N MET A 101 18.81 -7.37 11.23
CA MET A 101 19.91 -6.41 11.17
C MET A 101 19.98 -5.54 12.43
N ILE A 102 18.83 -5.09 12.93
CA ILE A 102 18.70 -4.30 14.16
C ILE A 102 19.19 -5.09 15.37
N THR A 103 18.98 -6.41 15.41
CA THR A 103 19.47 -7.26 16.50
C THR A 103 20.93 -7.64 16.35
N VAL A 104 21.42 -7.90 15.14
CA VAL A 104 22.81 -8.33 14.90
C VAL A 104 23.81 -7.19 15.11
N ILE A 105 23.52 -5.96 14.69
CA ILE A 105 24.46 -4.83 14.82
C ILE A 105 24.88 -4.55 16.29
N PRO A 106 23.95 -4.43 17.26
CA PRO A 106 24.30 -4.30 18.68
C PRO A 106 25.08 -5.49 19.23
N ASN A 107 24.75 -6.71 18.80
CA ASN A 107 25.45 -7.92 19.23
C ASN A 107 26.89 -7.98 18.70
N LEU A 108 27.13 -7.54 17.46
CA LEU A 108 28.49 -7.42 16.93
C LEU A 108 29.28 -6.35 17.68
N LYS A 109 28.64 -5.23 18.03
CA LYS A 109 29.25 -4.16 18.84
C LYS A 109 29.67 -4.66 20.22
N SER A 110 28.77 -5.31 20.97
CA SER A 110 29.09 -5.85 22.29
C SER A 110 30.15 -6.94 22.22
N GLY A 111 30.05 -7.84 21.23
CA GLY A 111 31.05 -8.88 20.97
C GLY A 111 32.45 -8.29 20.72
N CYS A 112 32.55 -7.23 19.91
CA CYS A 112 33.82 -6.53 19.68
C CYS A 112 34.42 -5.99 20.99
N THR A 113 33.61 -5.33 21.82
CA THR A 113 34.08 -4.78 23.10
C THR A 113 34.48 -5.87 24.10
N GLU A 114 33.83 -7.03 24.05
CA GLU A 114 34.11 -8.16 24.93
C GLU A 114 35.39 -8.90 24.51
N CYS A 115 35.61 -9.10 23.21
CA CYS A 115 36.84 -9.70 22.69
C CYS A 115 38.07 -8.83 23.05
N VAL A 116 37.92 -7.50 22.96
CA VAL A 116 38.94 -6.52 23.40
C VAL A 116 39.26 -6.69 24.89
N ARG A 117 38.24 -6.85 25.74
CA ARG A 117 38.39 -7.01 27.19
C ARG A 117 39.06 -8.34 27.57
N ASN A 118 38.73 -9.41 26.84
CA ASN A 118 39.22 -10.75 27.13
C ASN A 118 40.65 -10.99 26.58
N GLY A 119 41.17 -10.09 25.73
CA GLY A 119 42.49 -10.23 25.12
C GLY A 119 42.52 -11.21 23.95
N ASN A 120 41.36 -11.57 23.42
CA ASN A 120 41.22 -12.41 22.23
C ASN A 120 41.34 -11.53 20.98
N TYR A 121 42.57 -11.14 20.69
CA TYR A 121 42.87 -10.15 19.66
C TYR A 121 42.63 -10.67 18.23
N ASP A 122 42.79 -11.97 18.02
CA ASP A 122 42.60 -12.64 16.72
C ASP A 122 41.12 -12.59 16.28
N GLU A 123 40.22 -12.99 17.18
CA GLU A 123 38.76 -12.92 16.98
C GLU A 123 38.26 -11.49 16.79
N ALA A 124 38.86 -10.52 17.52
CA ALA A 124 38.54 -9.10 17.37
C ALA A 124 38.94 -8.55 15.99
N LEU A 125 40.08 -8.98 15.44
CA LEU A 125 40.54 -8.61 14.11
C LEU A 125 39.67 -9.20 13.00
N ASP A 126 39.24 -10.46 13.15
CA ASP A 126 38.31 -11.10 12.21
C ASP A 126 36.95 -10.40 12.20
N LEU A 127 36.46 -9.99 13.37
CA LEU A 127 35.22 -9.24 13.51
C LEU A 127 35.31 -7.84 12.88
N GLU A 128 36.46 -7.17 13.03
CA GLU A 128 36.73 -5.88 12.36
C GLU A 128 36.71 -6.02 10.84
N ALA A 129 37.40 -7.03 10.30
CA ALA A 129 37.40 -7.32 8.87
C ALA A 129 35.99 -7.62 8.34
N PHE A 130 35.18 -8.34 9.13
CA PHE A 130 33.78 -8.59 8.81
C PHE A 130 32.94 -7.30 8.77
N VAL A 131 33.04 -6.44 9.79
CA VAL A 131 32.32 -5.15 9.85
C VAL A 131 32.77 -4.23 8.71
N CYS A 132 34.06 -4.25 8.35
CA CYS A 132 34.60 -3.47 7.24
C CYS A 132 34.02 -3.94 5.90
N ARG A 133 33.97 -5.26 5.66
CA ARG A 133 33.26 -5.83 4.49
C ARG A 133 31.78 -5.45 4.46
N LEU A 134 31.10 -5.53 5.59
CA LEU A 134 29.67 -5.19 5.72
C LEU A 134 29.41 -3.70 5.41
N SER A 135 30.33 -2.81 5.79
CA SER A 135 30.28 -1.38 5.43
C SER A 135 30.48 -1.11 3.95
N THR A 136 31.34 -1.89 3.26
CA THR A 136 31.51 -1.77 1.80
C THR A 136 30.32 -2.29 1.00
N LEU A 137 29.60 -3.28 1.55
CA LEU A 137 28.44 -3.88 0.91
C LEU A 137 27.18 -3.00 1.02
N HIS A 138 27.05 -2.24 2.12
CA HIS A 138 25.89 -1.39 2.39
C HIS A 138 26.26 0.06 2.75
N PRO A 139 26.80 0.85 1.80
CA PRO A 139 27.25 2.22 2.08
C PRO A 139 26.12 3.22 2.33
N LYS A 140 24.87 2.88 2.00
CA LYS A 140 23.71 3.77 2.13
C LYS A 140 23.08 3.78 3.54
N LEU A 141 23.49 2.86 4.41
CA LEU A 141 22.89 2.70 5.74
C LEU A 141 23.79 3.35 6.81
N PRO A 142 23.40 4.50 7.39
CA PRO A 142 24.24 5.24 8.33
C PRO A 142 24.55 4.47 9.62
N VAL A 143 23.69 3.51 10.01
CA VAL A 143 23.90 2.65 11.18
C VAL A 143 25.12 1.73 11.01
N ILE A 144 25.30 1.18 9.81
CA ILE A 144 26.44 0.31 9.50
C ILE A 144 27.73 1.13 9.46
N GLN A 145 27.67 2.36 8.94
CA GLN A 145 28.81 3.26 8.90
C GLN A 145 29.23 3.75 10.29
N ALA A 146 28.26 3.99 11.18
CA ALA A 146 28.52 4.32 12.58
C ALA A 146 29.15 3.13 13.33
N LEU A 147 28.63 1.91 13.14
CA LEU A 147 29.23 0.69 13.67
C LEU A 147 30.68 0.53 13.20
N ALA A 148 30.93 0.68 11.89
CA ALA A 148 32.28 0.58 11.34
C ALA A 148 33.22 1.67 11.86
N ALA A 149 32.73 2.89 12.09
CA ALA A 149 33.52 3.96 12.69
C ALA A 149 33.91 3.65 14.14
N GLU A 150 32.98 3.09 14.91
CA GLU A 150 33.20 2.73 16.31
C GLU A 150 34.15 1.53 16.47
N VAL A 151 33.99 0.50 15.65
CA VAL A 151 34.93 -0.64 15.62
C VAL A 151 36.33 -0.17 15.23
N ARG A 152 36.46 0.68 14.20
CA ARG A 152 37.76 1.29 13.83
C ARG A 152 38.38 2.14 14.94
N GLN A 153 37.59 2.77 15.80
CA GLN A 153 38.10 3.52 16.95
C GLN A 153 38.60 2.59 18.06
N THR A 154 38.11 1.35 18.11
CA THR A 154 38.45 0.34 19.12
C THR A 154 39.71 -0.48 18.74
N THR A 155 40.02 -0.62 17.46
CA THR A 155 41.24 -1.29 16.96
C THR A 155 42.58 -0.65 17.42
N PRO A 156 42.79 0.69 17.41
CA PRO A 156 44.06 1.29 17.83
C PRO A 156 44.33 1.17 19.33
N SER A 157 43.29 1.13 20.17
CA SER A 157 43.44 0.88 21.61
C SER A 157 43.88 -0.56 21.89
N LEU A 158 43.44 -1.52 21.08
CA LEU A 158 43.88 -2.91 21.08
C LEU A 158 45.40 -3.03 20.83
N LEU A 159 45.86 -2.33 19.78
CA LEU A 159 47.27 -2.27 19.39
C LEU A 159 48.12 -1.64 20.50
N SER A 160 47.65 -0.53 21.07
CA SER A 160 48.34 0.15 22.18
C SER A 160 48.50 -0.77 23.41
N GLN A 161 47.46 -1.51 23.79
CA GLN A 161 47.53 -2.47 24.91
C GLN A 161 48.50 -3.63 24.62
N LEU A 162 48.49 -4.17 23.40
CA LEU A 162 49.43 -5.22 22.99
C LEU A 162 50.88 -4.74 23.03
N LEU A 163 51.16 -3.55 22.48
CA LEU A 163 52.49 -2.94 22.53
C LEU A 163 52.94 -2.67 23.96
N GLN A 164 52.03 -2.24 24.84
CA GLN A 164 52.34 -2.00 26.24
C GLN A 164 52.65 -3.31 26.99
N LYS A 165 51.88 -4.38 26.75
CA LYS A 165 52.19 -5.72 27.28
C LYS A 165 53.52 -6.26 26.77
N LEU A 166 53.80 -6.15 25.47
CA LEU A 166 55.07 -6.55 24.88
C LEU A 166 56.24 -5.74 25.46
N ARG A 167 56.11 -4.41 25.58
CA ARG A 167 57.14 -3.56 26.20
C ARG A 167 57.41 -3.94 27.66
N SER A 168 56.37 -4.16 28.46
CA SER A 168 56.51 -4.59 29.85
C SER A 168 57.23 -5.92 29.96
N ASN A 169 56.87 -6.89 29.12
CA ASN A 169 57.44 -8.24 29.15
C ASN A 169 58.92 -8.24 28.72
N ILE A 170 59.27 -7.45 27.71
CA ILE A 170 60.67 -7.26 27.29
C ILE A 170 61.48 -6.53 28.38
N GLN A 171 60.89 -5.54 29.07
CA GLN A 171 61.55 -4.87 30.20
C GLN A 171 61.77 -5.79 31.40
N GLU A 172 60.81 -6.66 31.74
CA GLU A 172 60.96 -7.68 32.80
C GLU A 172 62.05 -8.70 32.44
N CYS A 173 62.11 -9.16 31.19
CA CYS A 173 63.17 -10.06 30.73
C CYS A 173 64.57 -9.40 30.79
N LEU A 174 64.67 -8.13 30.38
CA LEU A 174 65.91 -7.34 30.48
C LEU A 174 66.33 -7.08 31.92
N ALA A 175 65.37 -6.93 32.85
CA ALA A 175 65.66 -6.80 34.27
C ALA A 175 66.14 -8.12 34.88
N SER A 176 65.53 -9.26 34.51
CA SER A 176 65.96 -10.59 34.94
C SER A 176 67.40 -10.90 34.50
N MET A 177 67.74 -10.66 33.22
CA MET A 177 69.11 -10.86 32.72
C MET A 177 70.16 -9.95 33.39
N LYS A 178 69.75 -8.81 33.96
CA LYS A 178 70.65 -7.92 34.72
C LYS A 178 70.88 -8.39 36.16
N CYS A 179 70.01 -9.23 36.72
CA CYS A 179 70.09 -9.70 38.09
C CYS A 179 70.91 -11.00 38.25
N ASP A 180 71.05 -11.83 37.21
CA ASP A 180 71.80 -13.10 37.27
C ASP A 180 73.33 -12.95 37.03
N CYS A 181 73.83 -11.72 36.85
CA CYS A 181 75.24 -11.46 36.53
C CYS A 181 76.05 -10.84 37.69
N GLY A 182 75.59 -10.98 38.93
CA GLY A 182 76.24 -10.49 40.16
C GLY A 182 76.86 -11.60 41.00
#